data_AF-A0A2M7TRY4-F1
#
_entry.id   AF-A0A2M7TRY4-F1
#
_cell.length_a   1.000
_cell.length_b   1.000
_cell.length_c   1.000
_cell.angle_alpha   90.00
_cell.angle_beta   90.00
_cell.angle_gamma   90.00
#
_symmetry.space_group_name_H-M   'P 1'
#
loop_
_entity.id
_entity.type
_entity.pdbx_description
1 polymer ?
#
loop_
_entity_poly.entity_id
_entity_poly.type
_entity_poly.pdbx_seq_one_letter_code
_entity_poly.pdbx_strand_id
1 'polypeptide(L)'
;QLDRPIQDAIFGNVGSLMSFVVGNQDAYILAKEFGPKFPPEDLVKIGKYQIICKLSIDSETQNPFYAATLPPLSCKNQQRDKLLRISQERWGKKK
;
A
#
# COMPACT_ATOMS: atom_id res chain seq x y z
N GLN A 1 -6.03 -11.63 -10.94
CA GLN A 1 -4.91 -10.80 -11.42
C GLN A 1 -5.34 -10.10 -12.70
N LEU A 2 -4.76 -8.94 -13.01
CA LEU A 2 -5.03 -8.20 -14.24
C LEU A 2 -4.39 -8.90 -15.46
N ASP A 3 -4.97 -8.71 -16.63
CA ASP A 3 -4.35 -9.15 -17.89
C ASP A 3 -3.07 -8.36 -18.14
N ARG A 4 -2.03 -9.05 -18.67
CA ARG A 4 -0.70 -8.45 -18.89
C ARG A 4 -0.72 -7.14 -19.68
N PRO A 5 -1.48 -7.00 -20.78
CA PRO A 5 -1.52 -5.75 -21.54
C PRO A 5 -2.04 -4.57 -20.72
N ILE A 6 -3.00 -4.82 -19.82
CA ILE A 6 -3.56 -3.78 -18.94
C ILE A 6 -2.50 -3.40 -17.90
N GLN A 7 -1.80 -4.38 -17.34
CA GLN A 7 -0.73 -4.15 -16.39
C GLN A 7 0.40 -3.29 -17.01
N ASP A 8 0.85 -3.64 -18.20
CA ASP A 8 1.88 -2.90 -18.93
C ASP A 8 1.43 -1.46 -19.24
N ALA A 9 0.17 -1.28 -19.64
CA ALA A 9 -0.41 0.04 -19.90
C ALA A 9 -0.50 0.91 -18.63
N ILE A 10 -0.76 0.31 -17.46
CA ILE A 10 -0.76 1.03 -16.19
C ILE A 10 0.67 1.46 -15.85
N PHE A 11 1.63 0.54 -15.81
CA PHE A 11 3.01 0.86 -15.43
C PHE A 11 3.69 1.82 -16.40
N GLY A 12 3.38 1.76 -17.70
CA GLY A 12 3.90 2.69 -18.70
C GLY A 12 3.46 4.15 -18.51
N ASN A 13 2.35 4.40 -17.79
CA ASN A 13 1.79 5.75 -17.63
C ASN A 13 1.87 6.29 -16.20
N VAL A 14 2.28 5.48 -15.23
CA VAL A 14 2.35 5.89 -13.82
C VAL A 14 3.61 6.71 -13.57
N GLY A 15 3.42 7.99 -13.24
CA GLY A 15 4.54 8.88 -12.86
C GLY A 15 5.07 8.63 -11.44
N SER A 16 4.18 8.33 -10.49
CA SER A 16 4.54 8.08 -9.09
C SER A 16 4.03 6.72 -8.62
N LEU A 17 4.92 5.92 -8.04
CA LEU A 17 4.63 4.59 -7.53
C LEU A 17 5.01 4.51 -6.05
N MET A 18 4.14 3.94 -5.23
CA MET A 18 4.43 3.64 -3.82
C MET A 18 4.00 2.21 -3.53
N SER A 19 4.83 1.46 -2.80
CA SER A 19 4.55 0.09 -2.38
C SER A 19 4.73 -0.05 -0.88
N PHE A 20 3.74 -0.68 -0.23
CA PHE A 20 3.88 -1.27 1.10
C PHE A 20 4.41 -2.70 0.95
N VAL A 21 4.44 -3.44 2.05
CA VAL A 21 4.75 -4.87 2.02
C VAL A 21 3.81 -5.61 1.07
N VAL A 22 4.38 -6.39 0.17
CA VAL A 22 3.65 -7.19 -0.83
C VAL A 22 4.13 -8.65 -0.81
N GLY A 23 3.36 -9.54 -1.45
CA GLY A 23 3.76 -10.93 -1.62
C GLY A 23 4.89 -11.11 -2.64
N ASN A 24 5.57 -12.25 -2.60
CA ASN A 24 6.71 -12.57 -3.49
C ASN A 24 6.40 -12.39 -4.99
N GLN A 25 5.20 -12.78 -5.43
CA GLN A 25 4.82 -12.70 -6.84
C GLN A 25 4.71 -11.25 -7.32
N ASP A 26 4.07 -10.38 -6.52
CA ASP A 26 3.91 -8.97 -6.84
C ASP A 26 5.23 -8.21 -6.69
N ALA A 27 6.07 -8.61 -5.73
CA ALA A 27 7.40 -8.04 -5.53
C ALA A 27 8.28 -8.14 -6.78
N TYR A 28 8.24 -9.27 -7.50
CA TYR A 28 9.02 -9.45 -8.72
C TYR A 28 8.60 -8.50 -9.85
N ILE A 29 7.31 -8.15 -9.92
CA ILE A 29 6.78 -7.23 -10.91
C ILE A 29 7.18 -5.80 -10.52
N LEU A 30 6.92 -5.41 -9.27
CA LEU A 30 7.18 -4.06 -8.77
C LEU A 30 8.67 -3.72 -8.72
N ALA A 31 9.55 -4.69 -8.44
CA ALA A 31 11.00 -4.46 -8.43
C ALA A 31 11.52 -3.95 -9.79
N LYS A 32 10.88 -4.33 -10.90
CA LYS A 32 11.24 -3.80 -12.24
C LYS A 32 10.98 -2.29 -12.34
N GLU A 33 9.93 -1.80 -11.68
CA GLU A 33 9.57 -0.38 -11.66
C GLU A 33 10.45 0.46 -10.73
N PHE A 34 10.96 -0.14 -9.65
CA PHE A 34 11.87 0.52 -8.71
C PHE A 34 13.35 0.42 -9.13
N GLY A 35 13.66 -0.47 -10.07
CA GLY A 35 15.01 -0.66 -10.59
C GLY A 35 15.93 -1.45 -9.65
N PRO A 36 17.21 -1.64 -10.03
CA PRO A 36 18.09 -2.66 -9.44
C PRO A 36 18.50 -2.38 -7.99
N LYS A 37 18.29 -1.16 -7.48
CA LYS A 37 18.58 -0.80 -6.09
C LYS A 37 17.57 -1.40 -5.10
N PHE A 38 16.39 -1.80 -5.57
CA PHE A 38 15.32 -2.35 -4.75
C PHE A 38 14.93 -3.73 -5.27
N PRO A 39 15.62 -4.78 -4.82
CA PRO A 39 15.31 -6.14 -5.24
C PRO A 39 13.97 -6.60 -4.61
N PRO A 40 13.34 -7.67 -5.13
CA PRO A 40 12.05 -8.14 -4.62
C PRO A 40 12.02 -8.42 -3.12
N GLU A 41 13.14 -8.84 -2.53
CA GLU A 41 13.25 -9.13 -1.10
C GLU A 41 12.98 -7.90 -0.23
N ASP A 42 13.33 -6.71 -0.71
CA ASP A 42 13.09 -5.46 0.00
C ASP A 42 11.58 -5.17 0.11
N LEU A 43 10.84 -5.42 -0.97
CA LEU A 43 9.38 -5.24 -1.05
C LEU A 43 8.59 -6.22 -0.16
N VAL A 44 9.16 -7.40 0.12
CA VAL A 44 8.56 -8.42 0.99
C VAL A 44 8.91 -8.18 2.47
N LYS A 45 10.00 -7.45 2.75
CA LYS A 45 10.50 -7.20 4.10
C LYS A 45 10.19 -5.79 4.63
N ILE A 46 9.43 -4.98 3.88
CA ILE A 46 9.03 -3.63 4.30
C ILE A 46 8.35 -3.69 5.67
N GLY A 47 8.85 -2.88 6.62
CA GLY A 47 8.33 -2.79 7.96
C GLY A 47 6.99 -2.05 8.06
N LYS A 48 6.37 -2.10 9.24
CA LYS A 48 5.15 -1.37 9.52
C LYS A 48 5.36 0.14 9.31
N TYR A 49 4.43 0.79 8.61
CA TYR A 49 4.48 2.22 8.26
C TYR A 49 5.66 2.62 7.38
N GLN A 50 6.40 1.67 6.81
CA GLN A 50 7.43 1.93 5.81
C GLN A 50 6.88 1.66 4.42
N ILE A 51 7.44 2.35 3.44
CA ILE A 51 7.15 2.16 2.01
C ILE A 51 8.44 2.31 1.21
N ILE A 52 8.43 1.77 0.00
CA ILE A 52 9.34 2.17 -1.08
C ILE A 52 8.52 3.02 -2.05
N CYS A 53 9.04 4.18 -2.43
CA CYS A 53 8.38 5.04 -3.39
C CYS A 53 9.33 5.57 -4.46
N LYS A 54 8.79 5.73 -5.66
CA LYS A 54 9.37 6.43 -6.81
C LYS A 54 8.43 7.59 -7.10
N LEU A 55 8.87 8.83 -6.90
CA LEU A 55 8.02 10.00 -7.08
C LEU A 55 8.37 10.71 -8.38
N SER A 56 7.34 11.11 -9.12
CA SER A 56 7.46 12.14 -10.15
C SER A 56 7.23 13.50 -9.49
N ILE A 57 8.25 14.35 -9.55
CA ILE A 57 8.23 15.73 -9.05
C ILE A 57 8.55 16.62 -10.24
N ASP A 58 7.69 17.59 -10.53
CA ASP A 58 7.84 18.50 -11.68
C ASP A 58 8.04 17.78 -13.03
N SER A 59 7.32 16.67 -13.23
CA SER A 59 7.44 15.78 -14.40
C SER A 59 8.77 15.02 -14.53
N GLU A 60 9.66 15.12 -13.55
CA GLU A 60 10.88 14.32 -13.47
C GLU A 60 10.72 13.15 -12.50
N THR A 61 11.07 11.96 -12.97
CA THR A 61 11.05 10.76 -12.12
C THR A 61 12.30 10.73 -11.25
N GLN A 62 12.10 10.77 -9.94
CA GLN A 62 13.18 10.70 -8.98
C GLN A 62 13.62 9.25 -8.75
N ASN A 63 14.87 9.08 -8.29
CA ASN A 63 15.35 7.78 -7.84
C ASN A 63 14.47 7.27 -6.70
N PRO A 64 14.04 6.00 -6.70
CA PRO A 64 13.26 5.48 -5.61
C PRO A 64 14.01 5.47 -4.27
N PHE A 65 13.24 5.59 -3.19
CA PHE A 65 13.76 5.70 -1.84
C PHE A 65 12.79 5.08 -0.82
N TYR A 66 13.32 4.77 0.36
CA TYR A 66 12.52 4.36 1.51
C TYR A 66 11.87 5.59 2.15
N ALA A 67 10.58 5.48 2.49
CA ALA A 67 9.87 6.50 3.24
C ALA A 67 9.04 5.89 4.37
N ALA A 68 8.65 6.72 5.33
CA ALA A 68 7.71 6.36 6.39
C ALA A 68 6.39 7.09 6.19
N THR A 69 5.28 6.38 6.35
CA THR A 69 3.95 6.96 6.29
C THR A 69 3.57 7.62 7.62
N LEU A 70 2.69 8.61 7.55
CA LEU A 70 2.09 9.18 8.74
C LEU A 70 1.38 8.10 9.56
N PRO A 71 1.40 8.19 10.90
CA PRO A 71 0.61 7.31 11.74
C PRO A 71 -0.88 7.49 11.41
N PRO A 72 -1.73 6.48 11.68
CA PRO A 72 -3.17 6.65 11.60
C PRO A 72 -3.58 7.89 12.40
N LEU A 73 -4.49 8.69 11.85
CA LEU A 73 -5.10 9.78 12.61
C LEU A 73 -5.63 9.25 13.94
N SER A 74 -5.51 10.03 15.00
CA SER A 74 -6.00 9.59 16.32
C SER A 74 -7.50 9.31 16.23
N CYS A 75 -7.86 8.02 16.11
CA CYS A 75 -9.25 7.59 16.18
C CYS A 75 -9.70 7.73 17.63
N LYS A 76 -10.11 8.95 18.01
CA LYS A 76 -10.97 9.15 19.18
C LYS A 76 -12.34 8.59 18.81
N ASN A 77 -12.49 7.27 18.79
CA ASN A 77 -13.79 6.65 18.60
C ASN A 77 -14.59 6.86 19.89
N GLN A 78 -15.13 8.07 20.07
CA GLN A 78 -15.86 8.50 21.26
C GLN A 78 -17.18 7.74 21.44
N GLN A 79 -17.53 6.83 20.53
CA GLN A 79 -18.82 6.16 20.47
C GLN A 79 -18.69 4.64 20.30
N ARG A 80 -17.58 4.04 20.76
CA ARG A 80 -17.39 2.57 20.75
C ARG A 80 -18.60 1.83 21.34
N ASP A 81 -19.09 2.26 22.50
CA ASP A 81 -20.18 1.58 23.20
C ASP A 81 -21.52 1.71 22.46
N LYS A 82 -21.76 2.87 21.83
CA LYS A 82 -22.93 3.08 20.96
C LYS A 82 -22.89 2.17 19.74
N LEU A 83 -21.72 2.03 19.10
CA LEU A 83 -21.55 1.13 17.94
C LEU A 83 -21.75 -0.34 18.31
N LEU A 84 -21.19 -0.77 19.44
CA LEU A 84 -21.39 -2.12 19.95
C LEU A 84 -22.86 -2.40 20.26
N ARG A 85 -23.54 -1.46 20.91
CA ARG A 85 -24.99 -1.58 21.21
C ARG A 85 -25.82 -1.73 19.94
N ILE A 86 -25.64 -0.84 18.97
CA ILE A 86 -26.35 -0.90 17.68
C ILE A 86 -26.04 -2.21 16.95
N SER A 87 -24.79 -2.67 16.97
CA SER A 87 -24.43 -3.94 16.34
C SER A 87 -25.08 -5.14 17.02
N GLN A 88 -25.18 -5.15 18.36
CA GLN A 88 -25.85 -6.22 19.11
C GLN A 88 -27.37 -6.19 18.91
N GLU A 89 -28.00 -5.02 18.91
CA GLU A 89 -29.43 -4.88 18.62
C GLU A 89 -29.78 -5.38 17.21
N ARG A 90 -28.93 -5.08 16.23
CA ARG A 90 -29.21 -5.38 14.81
C ARG A 90 -28.82 -6.80 14.41
N TRP A 91 -27.75 -7.34 14.99
CA TRP A 91 -27.16 -8.62 14.56
C TRP A 91 -26.98 -9.65 15.68
N GLY A 92 -27.25 -9.30 16.94
CA GLY A 92 -27.18 -10.23 18.06
C GLY A 92 -28.33 -11.22 18.04
N LYS A 93 -28.03 -12.52 18.03
CA LYS A 93 -29.04 -13.57 18.24
C LYS A 93 -29.32 -13.74 19.73
N LYS A 94 -30.59 -13.95 20.10
CA LYS A 94 -30.96 -14.39 21.45
C LYS A 94 -30.29 -15.75 21.72
N LYS A 95 -29.63 -15.86 22.87
CA LYS A 95 -29.23 -17.14 23.45
C LYS A 95 -30.47 -17.93 23.86
#